data_AF-A0A2N1KQK8-F1
#
_entry.id   AF-A0A2N1KQK8-F1
#
_cell.length_a   1.000
_cell.length_b   1.000
_cell.length_c   1.000
_cell.angle_alpha   90.00
_cell.angle_beta   90.00
_cell.angle_gamma   90.00
#
_symmetry.space_group_name_H-M   'P 1'
#
loop_
_entity.id
_entity.type
_entity.pdbx_description
1 polymer ?
#
loop_
_entity_poly.entity_id
_entity_poly.type
_entity_poly.pdbx_seq_one_letter_code
_entity_poly.pdbx_strand_id
1 'polypeptide(L)'
;MKSKLPLEAELEPLFLRKLPPMPFNVKDGFVQVMPWIALINGILGIVRLIKVYSDSYAISYGVTTEATFSLLATAVTSILSLLAFTSLRANRRRGWNFLYFAVLISTVLNLLSGVLDFGIGEILFTLLFSTFELWVLFNIRERYW
;
A
#
# COMPACT_ATOMS: atom_id res chain seq x y z
N MET A 1 20.27 11.22 5.85
CA MET A 1 19.48 11.59 7.05
C MET A 1 18.43 10.51 7.30
N LYS A 2 18.44 9.90 8.50
CA LYS A 2 17.52 8.81 8.90
C LYS A 2 16.07 9.28 8.70
N SER A 3 15.39 8.77 7.67
CA SER A 3 13.95 8.61 7.83
C SER A 3 13.76 7.59 8.94
N LYS A 4 12.91 7.94 9.90
CA LYS A 4 12.54 7.05 11.01
C LYS A 4 11.17 6.47 10.70
N LEU A 5 10.96 5.97 9.48
CA LEU A 5 9.73 5.25 9.21
C LEU A 5 9.75 3.95 10.03
N PRO A 6 8.59 3.51 10.56
CA PRO A 6 8.53 2.27 11.34
C PRO A 6 9.07 1.11 10.51
N LEU A 7 9.88 0.24 11.13
CA LEU A 7 10.45 -0.97 10.52
C LEU A 7 11.46 -0.72 9.38
N GLU A 8 11.81 0.54 9.08
CA GLU A 8 12.67 0.85 7.93
C GLU A 8 14.09 0.26 8.09
N ALA A 9 14.65 0.33 9.30
CA ALA A 9 16.01 -0.15 9.58
C ALA A 9 16.11 -1.68 9.52
N GLU A 10 15.06 -2.37 9.92
CA GLU A 10 14.95 -3.83 9.91
C GLU A 10 14.73 -4.36 8.50
N LEU A 11 13.93 -3.65 7.69
CA LEU A 11 13.56 -4.05 6.34
C LEU A 11 14.61 -3.67 5.28
N GLU A 12 15.36 -2.60 5.51
CA GLU A 12 16.42 -2.15 4.60
C GLU A 12 17.42 -3.26 4.19
N PRO A 13 18.04 -4.03 5.11
CA PRO A 13 18.96 -5.09 4.72
C PRO A 13 18.27 -6.21 3.94
N LEU A 14 16.97 -6.45 4.17
CA LEU A 14 16.22 -7.46 3.42
C LEU A 14 16.01 -7.01 1.98
N PHE A 15 15.53 -5.78 1.78
CA PHE A 15 15.15 -5.30 0.44
C PHE A 15 16.32 -4.81 -0.41
N LEU A 16 17.38 -4.29 0.21
CA LEU A 16 18.53 -3.74 -0.54
C LEU A 16 19.73 -4.68 -0.64
N ARG A 17 19.89 -5.66 0.26
CA ARG A 17 21.05 -6.57 0.23
C ARG A 17 20.70 -7.97 -0.24
N LYS A 18 19.52 -8.49 0.09
CA LYS A 18 19.14 -9.87 -0.27
C LYS A 18 18.39 -9.97 -1.60
N LEU A 19 17.69 -8.92 -2.00
CA LEU A 19 16.94 -8.89 -3.26
C LEU A 19 17.73 -8.15 -4.35
N PRO A 20 17.54 -8.52 -5.63
CA PRO A 20 18.26 -7.89 -6.73
C PRO A 20 17.94 -6.39 -6.78
N PRO A 21 18.93 -5.52 -7.06
CA PRO A 21 18.70 -4.10 -7.22
C PRO A 21 17.94 -3.82 -8.51
N MET A 22 17.04 -2.85 -8.48
CA MET A 22 16.30 -2.42 -9.66
C MET A 22 17.19 -1.60 -10.62
N PRO A 23 17.15 -1.85 -11.95
CA PRO A 23 17.88 -1.04 -12.92
C PRO A 23 17.42 0.44 -12.95
N PHE A 24 18.33 1.36 -13.29
CA PHE A 24 18.08 2.81 -13.23
C PHE A 24 16.87 3.26 -14.08
N ASN A 25 16.76 2.78 -15.30
CA ASN A 25 15.66 3.04 -16.23
C ASN A 25 14.30 2.57 -15.67
N VAL A 26 14.28 1.45 -14.94
CA VAL A 26 13.07 0.94 -14.29
C VAL A 26 12.67 1.82 -13.11
N LYS A 27 13.65 2.28 -12.31
CA LYS A 27 13.41 3.25 -11.22
C LYS A 27 12.77 4.54 -11.73
N ASP A 28 13.28 5.09 -12.83
CA ASP A 28 12.69 6.30 -13.45
C ASP A 28 11.25 6.08 -13.90
N GLY A 29 10.99 4.94 -14.56
CA GLY A 29 9.64 4.56 -14.97
C GLY A 29 8.67 4.52 -13.77
N PHE A 30 9.08 3.87 -12.67
CA PHE A 30 8.26 3.84 -11.46
C PHE A 30 8.01 5.23 -10.89
N VAL A 31 9.03 6.08 -10.77
CA VAL A 31 8.87 7.45 -10.24
C VAL A 31 7.88 8.27 -11.07
N GLN A 32 7.90 8.11 -12.40
CA GLN A 32 6.97 8.81 -13.30
C GLN A 32 5.53 8.28 -13.24
N VAL A 33 5.37 6.97 -13.05
CA VAL A 33 4.05 6.30 -13.09
C VAL A 33 3.38 6.28 -11.70
N MET A 34 4.15 6.27 -10.61
CA MET A 34 3.62 6.12 -9.25
C MET A 34 2.57 7.16 -8.84
N PRO A 35 2.68 8.47 -9.19
CA PRO A 35 1.63 9.41 -8.87
C PRO A 35 0.29 8.99 -9.49
N TRP A 36 0.30 8.53 -10.75
CA TRP A 36 -0.91 8.09 -11.44
C TRP A 36 -1.48 6.82 -10.83
N ILE A 37 -0.63 5.86 -10.47
CA ILE A 37 -1.04 4.65 -9.73
C ILE A 37 -1.71 5.05 -8.41
N ALA A 38 -1.10 5.96 -7.64
CA ALA A 38 -1.64 6.41 -6.37
C ALA A 38 -3.00 7.11 -6.54
N LEU A 39 -3.16 7.93 -7.58
CA LEU A 39 -4.43 8.58 -7.88
C LEU A 39 -5.52 7.54 -8.25
N ILE A 40 -5.20 6.61 -9.15
CA ILE A 40 -6.13 5.57 -9.60
C ILE A 40 -6.53 4.68 -8.44
N ASN A 41 -5.57 4.18 -7.65
CA ASN A 41 -5.85 3.36 -6.47
C ASN A 41 -6.68 4.11 -5.44
N GLY A 42 -6.37 5.39 -5.22
CA GLY A 42 -7.14 6.28 -4.37
C GLY A 42 -8.61 6.36 -4.78
N ILE A 43 -8.88 6.68 -6.05
CA ILE A 43 -10.25 6.83 -6.58
C ILE A 43 -10.99 5.48 -6.57
N LEU A 44 -10.36 4.42 -7.08
CA LEU A 44 -11.00 3.09 -7.15
C LEU A 44 -11.36 2.56 -5.77
N GLY A 45 -10.51 2.77 -4.77
CA GLY A 45 -10.80 2.35 -3.42
C GLY A 45 -11.98 3.13 -2.80
N ILE A 46 -12.09 4.44 -3.03
CA ILE A 46 -13.28 5.21 -2.62
C ILE A 46 -14.54 4.71 -3.33
N VAL A 47 -14.49 4.46 -4.64
CA VAL A 47 -15.62 3.90 -5.39
C VAL A 47 -16.04 2.53 -4.84
N ARG A 48 -15.07 1.68 -4.48
CA ARG A 48 -15.33 0.38 -3.87
C ARG A 48 -16.07 0.53 -2.53
N LEU A 49 -15.65 1.45 -1.68
CA LEU A 49 -16.33 1.72 -0.41
C LEU A 49 -17.77 2.18 -0.63
N ILE A 50 -17.99 3.13 -1.53
CA ILE A 50 -19.34 3.62 -1.86
C ILE A 50 -20.22 2.46 -2.31
N LYS A 51 -19.72 1.59 -3.20
CA LYS A 51 -20.48 0.42 -3.68
C LYS A 51 -20.89 -0.51 -2.54
N VAL A 52 -19.97 -0.82 -1.62
CA VAL A 52 -20.25 -1.70 -0.48
C VAL A 52 -21.34 -1.10 0.42
N TYR A 53 -21.27 0.20 0.72
CA TYR A 53 -22.29 0.88 1.53
C TYR A 53 -23.57 1.24 0.77
N SER A 54 -23.59 1.11 -0.56
CA SER A 54 -24.81 1.31 -1.37
C SER A 54 -25.53 0.00 -1.66
N ASP A 55 -24.90 -1.14 -1.39
CA ASP A 55 -25.48 -2.45 -1.59
C ASP A 55 -26.39 -2.82 -0.41
N SER A 56 -27.70 -2.82 -0.67
CA SER A 56 -28.71 -3.17 0.33
C SER A 56 -28.51 -4.57 0.91
N TYR A 57 -27.95 -5.52 0.14
CA TYR A 57 -27.68 -6.87 0.64
C TYR A 57 -26.54 -6.87 1.66
N ALA A 58 -25.45 -6.15 1.38
CA ALA A 58 -24.33 -6.03 2.32
C ALA A 58 -24.74 -5.37 3.65
N ILE A 59 -25.69 -4.43 3.61
CA ILE A 59 -26.24 -3.79 4.80
C ILE A 59 -27.16 -4.75 5.56
N SER A 60 -28.03 -5.48 4.86
CA SER A 60 -29.05 -6.35 5.49
C SER A 60 -28.45 -7.58 6.18
N TYR A 61 -27.35 -8.14 5.67
CA TYR A 61 -26.67 -9.28 6.28
C TYR A 61 -25.59 -8.89 7.30
N GLY A 62 -25.32 -7.59 7.44
CA GLY A 62 -24.25 -7.05 8.27
C GLY A 62 -22.88 -7.22 7.60
N VAL A 63 -22.05 -6.18 7.73
CA VAL A 63 -20.63 -6.29 7.39
C VAL A 63 -19.98 -7.20 8.43
N THR A 64 -19.54 -8.39 8.01
CA THR A 64 -18.80 -9.32 8.87
C THR A 64 -17.56 -8.65 9.47
N THR A 65 -17.10 -9.13 10.62
CA THR A 65 -15.86 -8.64 11.25
C THR A 65 -14.64 -8.73 10.32
N GLU A 66 -14.57 -9.78 9.49
CA GLU A 66 -13.65 -9.94 8.36
C GLU A 66 -13.68 -8.73 7.40
N ALA A 67 -14.83 -8.54 6.74
CA ALA A 67 -15.01 -7.50 5.76
C ALA A 67 -14.71 -6.10 6.33
N THR A 68 -14.91 -5.91 7.63
CA THR A 68 -14.59 -4.64 8.30
C THR A 68 -13.10 -4.29 8.22
N PHE A 69 -12.18 -5.24 8.45
CA PHE A 69 -10.74 -4.96 8.37
C PHE A 69 -10.27 -4.70 6.94
N SER A 70 -10.78 -5.48 5.97
CA SER A 70 -10.47 -5.27 4.55
C SER A 70 -11.01 -3.93 4.03
N LEU A 71 -12.20 -3.51 4.48
CA LEU A 71 -12.79 -2.21 4.17
C LEU A 71 -12.01 -1.07 4.83
N LEU A 72 -11.58 -1.23 6.08
CA LEU A 72 -10.70 -0.27 6.76
C LEU A 72 -9.36 -0.14 6.04
N ALA A 73 -8.75 -1.26 5.63
CA ALA A 73 -7.53 -1.27 4.83
C ALA A 73 -7.73 -0.45 3.56
N THR A 74 -8.80 -0.76 2.82
CA THR A 74 -9.18 -0.05 1.59
C THR A 74 -9.38 1.45 1.83
N ALA A 75 -10.07 1.84 2.91
CA ALA A 75 -10.29 3.24 3.25
C ALA A 75 -8.98 3.98 3.54
N VAL A 76 -8.14 3.41 4.39
CA VAL A 76 -6.85 4.03 4.77
C VAL A 76 -5.92 4.12 3.56
N THR A 77 -5.79 3.06 2.77
CA THR A 77 -4.93 3.08 1.57
C THR A 77 -5.43 4.07 0.54
N SER A 78 -6.75 4.20 0.37
CA SER A 78 -7.33 5.14 -0.58
C SER A 78 -6.98 6.58 -0.19
N ILE A 79 -7.20 6.93 1.08
CA ILE A 79 -6.90 8.26 1.60
C ILE A 79 -5.41 8.56 1.47
N LEU A 80 -4.54 7.65 1.92
CA LEU A 80 -3.10 7.84 1.84
C LEU A 80 -2.60 7.94 0.40
N SER A 81 -3.16 7.17 -0.53
CA SER A 81 -2.80 7.23 -1.96
C SER A 81 -3.22 8.55 -2.61
N LEU A 82 -4.41 9.07 -2.27
CA LEU A 82 -4.84 10.40 -2.72
C LEU A 82 -3.94 11.51 -2.16
N LEU A 83 -3.58 11.43 -0.88
CA LEU A 83 -2.63 12.36 -0.25
C LEU A 83 -1.23 12.25 -0.86
N ALA A 84 -0.82 11.06 -1.29
CA ALA A 84 0.45 10.84 -1.95
C ALA A 84 0.52 11.53 -3.31
N PHE A 85 -0.55 11.55 -4.10
CA PHE A 85 -0.55 12.04 -5.48
C PHE A 85 0.13 13.40 -5.68
N THR A 86 -0.30 14.42 -4.92
CA THR A 86 0.22 15.79 -5.07
C THR A 86 1.70 15.87 -4.71
N SER A 87 2.12 15.14 -3.68
CA SER A 87 3.50 15.11 -3.22
C SER A 87 4.40 14.29 -4.16
N LEU A 88 3.90 13.18 -4.72
CA LEU A 88 4.58 12.35 -5.71
C LEU A 88 4.79 13.11 -7.02
N ARG A 89 3.78 13.85 -7.50
CA ARG A 89 3.91 14.74 -8.68
C ARG A 89 4.98 15.80 -8.50
N ALA A 90 5.18 16.28 -7.28
CA ALA A 90 6.22 17.22 -6.93
C ALA A 90 7.57 16.55 -6.59
N ASN A 91 7.71 15.23 -6.79
CA ASN A 91 8.87 14.42 -6.43
C ASN A 91 9.32 14.60 -4.97
N ARG A 92 8.39 14.88 -4.06
CA ARG A 92 8.70 15.10 -2.65
C ARG A 92 8.66 13.80 -1.87
N ARG A 93 9.63 13.62 -0.98
CA ARG A 93 9.71 12.48 -0.03
C ARG A 93 8.40 12.20 0.71
N ARG A 94 7.64 13.24 1.04
CA ARG A 94 6.35 13.11 1.75
C ARG A 94 5.36 12.18 1.04
N GLY A 95 5.32 12.19 -0.30
CA GLY A 95 4.41 11.32 -1.06
C GLY A 95 4.78 9.85 -0.93
N TRP A 96 6.07 9.56 -0.99
CA TRP A 96 6.62 8.21 -0.81
C TRP A 96 6.41 7.69 0.62
N ASN A 97 6.50 8.57 1.62
CA ASN A 97 6.17 8.20 3.00
C ASN A 97 4.69 7.80 3.14
N PHE A 98 3.76 8.49 2.46
CA PHE A 98 2.35 8.10 2.47
C PHE A 98 2.13 6.73 1.84
N LEU A 99 2.79 6.44 0.71
CA LEU A 99 2.74 5.09 0.12
C LEU A 99 3.30 4.04 1.07
N TYR A 100 4.43 4.31 1.74
CA TYR A 100 5.00 3.39 2.74
C TYR A 100 4.01 3.07 3.87
N PHE A 101 3.37 4.09 4.44
CA PHE A 101 2.33 3.88 5.46
C PHE A 101 1.12 3.13 4.91
N ALA A 102 0.71 3.41 3.66
CA ALA A 102 -0.40 2.69 3.03
C ALA A 102 -0.11 1.19 2.94
N VAL A 103 1.11 0.82 2.51
CA VAL A 103 1.52 -0.60 2.42
C VAL A 103 1.57 -1.23 3.81
N LEU A 104 2.21 -0.60 4.81
CA LEU A 104 2.29 -1.17 6.15
C LEU A 104 0.91 -1.40 6.79
N ILE A 105 0.06 -0.37 6.76
CA ILE A 105 -1.24 -0.44 7.42
C ILE A 105 -2.15 -1.46 6.72
N SER A 106 -2.18 -1.45 5.39
CA SER A 106 -2.97 -2.45 4.64
C SER A 106 -2.47 -3.87 4.84
N THR A 107 -1.16 -4.08 4.89
CA THR A 107 -0.58 -5.40 5.16
C THR A 107 -1.06 -5.92 6.51
N VAL A 108 -0.99 -5.10 7.57
CA VAL A 108 -1.46 -5.51 8.89
C VAL A 108 -2.96 -5.82 8.89
N LEU A 109 -3.78 -4.95 8.30
CA LEU A 109 -5.24 -5.11 8.31
C LEU A 109 -5.70 -6.30 7.46
N ASN A 110 -5.10 -6.53 6.28
CA ASN A 110 -5.42 -7.67 5.43
C ASN A 110 -4.91 -9.00 6.01
N LEU A 111 -3.76 -8.99 6.69
CA LEU A 111 -3.30 -10.18 7.43
C LEU A 111 -4.26 -10.53 8.58
N LEU A 112 -4.77 -9.53 9.30
CA LEU A 112 -5.78 -9.76 10.34
C LEU A 112 -7.06 -10.35 9.75
N SER A 113 -7.52 -9.85 8.60
CA SER A 113 -8.64 -10.44 7.86
C SER A 113 -8.36 -11.91 7.53
N GLY A 114 -7.31 -12.19 6.76
CA GLY A 114 -7.00 -13.55 6.31
C GLY A 114 -6.77 -14.55 7.45
N VAL A 115 -6.28 -14.12 8.62
CA VAL A 115 -6.15 -14.99 9.81
C VAL A 115 -7.51 -15.34 10.40
N LEU A 116 -8.44 -14.38 10.48
CA LEU A 116 -9.78 -14.61 11.02
C LEU A 116 -10.60 -15.56 10.14
N ASP A 117 -10.35 -15.55 8.84
CA ASP A 117 -11.09 -16.37 7.86
C ASP A 117 -10.40 -17.67 7.49
N PHE A 118 -9.28 -17.98 8.17
CA PHE A 118 -8.40 -19.11 7.84
C PHE A 118 -7.99 -19.12 6.35
N GLY A 119 -7.94 -17.93 5.75
CA GLY A 119 -7.68 -17.69 4.35
C GLY A 119 -6.19 -17.72 4.03
N ILE A 120 -5.60 -18.92 3.98
CA ILE A 120 -4.16 -19.09 3.66
C ILE A 120 -3.80 -18.41 2.34
N GLY A 121 -4.69 -18.48 1.34
CA GLY A 121 -4.51 -17.80 0.06
C GLY A 121 -4.33 -16.30 0.21
N GLU A 122 -5.23 -15.64 0.96
CA GLU A 122 -5.16 -14.19 1.20
C GLU A 122 -3.90 -13.78 1.95
N ILE A 123 -3.51 -14.56 2.96
CA ILE A 123 -2.27 -14.32 3.73
C ILE A 123 -1.06 -14.36 2.78
N LEU A 124 -0.95 -15.41 1.97
CA LEU A 124 0.17 -15.57 1.03
C LEU A 124 0.20 -14.45 -0.01
N PHE A 125 -0.95 -14.10 -0.59
CA PHE A 125 -1.03 -13.00 -1.54
C PHE A 125 -0.68 -11.65 -0.89
N THR A 126 -1.19 -11.39 0.32
CA THR A 126 -0.90 -10.15 1.06
C THR A 126 0.60 -10.01 1.33
N LEU A 127 1.26 -11.09 1.79
CA LEU A 127 2.70 -11.07 2.03
C LEU A 127 3.50 -10.88 0.74
N LEU A 128 3.11 -11.55 -0.34
CA LEU A 128 3.79 -11.45 -1.63
C LEU A 128 3.72 -10.01 -2.19
N PHE A 129 2.52 -9.44 -2.29
CA PHE A 129 2.32 -8.11 -2.85
C PHE A 129 2.92 -7.02 -1.97
N SER A 130 2.73 -7.06 -0.65
CA SER A 130 3.33 -6.09 0.26
C SER A 130 4.86 -6.13 0.24
N THR A 131 5.46 -7.32 0.18
CA THR A 131 6.91 -7.49 0.03
C THR A 131 7.39 -6.87 -1.28
N PHE A 132 6.67 -7.11 -2.39
CA PHE A 132 7.01 -6.51 -3.68
C PHE A 132 6.90 -4.98 -3.65
N GLU A 133 5.81 -4.43 -3.12
CA GLU A 133 5.58 -2.98 -3.02
C GLU A 133 6.65 -2.30 -2.15
N LEU A 134 6.98 -2.89 -1.00
CA LEU A 134 8.07 -2.41 -0.15
C LEU A 134 9.40 -2.49 -0.88
N TRP A 135 9.71 -3.61 -1.54
CA TRP A 135 10.95 -3.74 -2.33
C TRP A 135 11.07 -2.63 -3.37
N VAL A 136 9.99 -2.32 -4.10
CA VAL A 136 9.96 -1.17 -5.02
C VAL A 136 10.26 0.11 -4.26
N LEU A 137 9.50 0.44 -3.21
CA LEU A 137 9.67 1.68 -2.43
C LEU A 137 11.09 1.86 -1.85
N PHE A 138 11.73 0.78 -1.40
CA PHE A 138 13.11 0.81 -0.92
C PHE A 138 14.10 1.07 -2.06
N ASN A 139 13.89 0.48 -3.24
CA ASN A 139 14.79 0.64 -4.38
C ASN A 139 14.77 2.04 -4.99
N ILE A 140 13.60 2.68 -5.04
CA ILE A 140 13.45 4.03 -5.58
C ILE A 140 13.76 5.13 -4.56
N ARG A 141 14.01 4.81 -3.28
CA ARG A 141 14.22 5.79 -2.19
C ARG A 141 15.34 6.81 -2.42
N GLU A 142 16.33 6.43 -3.19
CA GLU A 142 17.45 7.29 -3.59
C GLU A 142 17.05 8.42 -4.54
N ARG A 143 15.85 8.37 -5.15
CA ARG A 143 15.37 9.33 -6.15
C ARG A 143 14.61 10.52 -5.57
N TYR A 144 14.24 10.47 -4.29
CA TYR A 144 13.46 11.53 -3.64
C TYR A 144 14.22 12.06 -2.43
N TRP A 145 14.91 13.18 -2.65
CA TRP A 145 15.54 14.04 -1.65
C TRP A 145 14.51 14.98 -1.02
#